data_AF-A0A655AWJ0-F1
#
_entry.id   AF-A0A655AWJ0-F1
#
_cell.length_a   1.000
_cell.length_b   1.000
_cell.length_c   1.000
_cell.angle_alpha   90.00
_cell.angle_beta   90.00
_cell.angle_gamma   90.00
#
_symmetry.space_group_name_H-M   'P 1'
#
loop_
_entity.id
_entity.type
_entity.pdbx_description
1 polymer ?
#
loop_
_entity_poly.entity_id
_entity_poly.type
_entity_poly.pdbx_seq_one_letter_code
_entity_poly.pdbx_strand_id
1 'polypeptide(L)' 'MLLEHGGSELLIDHPVRPRRLGDLLPDAFGLDDLPRERR' A
#
# COMPACT_ATOMS: atom_id res chain seq x y z
N MET A 1 -2.21 -9.03 2.81
CA MET A 1 -0.92 -8.44 2.43
C MET A 1 -0.89 -8.23 0.92
N LEU A 2 -1.56 -7.20 0.38
CA LEU A 2 -1.46 -6.89 -1.06
C LEU A 2 -0.33 -5.90 -1.34
N LEU A 3 -0.24 -4.84 -0.52
CA LEU A 3 0.81 -3.83 -0.63
C LEU A 3 2.20 -4.43 -0.51
N GLU A 4 2.35 -5.34 0.43
CA GLU A 4 3.62 -5.99 0.79
C GLU A 4 4.13 -6.99 -0.28
N HIS A 5 3.25 -7.42 -1.20
CA HIS A 5 3.63 -8.37 -2.26
C HIS A 5 3.55 -7.78 -3.67
N GLY A 6 2.71 -6.75 -3.88
CA GLY A 6 2.48 -6.15 -5.20
C GLY A 6 2.85 -4.66 -5.29
N GLY A 7 3.18 -4.01 -4.18
CA GLY A 7 3.49 -2.59 -4.13
C GLY A 7 2.31 -1.69 -4.46
N SER A 8 2.55 -0.37 -4.48
CA SER A 8 1.54 0.65 -4.76
C SER A 8 1.00 0.62 -6.20
N GLU A 9 1.79 0.08 -7.13
CA GLU A 9 1.45 0.01 -8.55
C GLU A 9 0.60 -1.22 -8.91
N LEU A 10 0.36 -2.16 -7.97
CA LEU A 10 -0.54 -3.29 -8.18
C LEU A 10 -1.92 -2.79 -8.62
N LEU A 11 -2.41 -3.30 -9.75
CA LEU A 11 -3.75 -2.99 -10.24
C LEU A 11 -4.79 -3.85 -9.54
N ILE A 12 -5.80 -3.18 -8.99
CA ILE A 12 -6.97 -3.78 -8.38
C ILE A 12 -8.14 -3.62 -9.35
N ASP A 13 -8.80 -4.74 -9.64
CA ASP A 13 -10.02 -4.72 -10.44
C ASP A 13 -11.07 -3.83 -9.77
N HIS A 14 -11.74 -3.00 -10.57
CA HIS A 14 -12.66 -1.99 -10.07
C HIS A 14 -13.69 -1.64 -11.16
N PRO A 15 -14.98 -1.43 -10.81
CA PRO A 15 -16.11 -1.53 -11.76
C PRO A 15 -16.04 -0.66 -13.03
N VAL A 16 -15.35 0.47 -12.97
CA VAL A 16 -15.23 1.42 -14.08
C VAL A 16 -13.89 1.27 -14.81
N ARG A 17 -12.81 1.03 -14.07
CA ARG A 17 -11.44 0.88 -14.56
C ARG A 17 -10.56 0.34 -13.43
N PRO A 18 -9.51 -0.43 -13.71
CA PRO A 18 -8.52 -0.81 -12.72
C PRO A 18 -7.96 0.41 -11.97
N ARG A 19 -7.73 0.26 -10.67
CA ARG A 19 -7.12 1.29 -9.83
C ARG A 19 -5.79 0.80 -9.28
N ARG A 20 -4.83 1.71 -9.11
CA ARG A 20 -3.59 1.39 -8.41
C ARG A 20 -3.90 1.19 -6.93
N LEU A 21 -3.22 0.24 -6.30
CA LEU A 21 -3.37 -0.02 -4.87
C LEU A 21 -3.00 1.22 -4.04
N GLY A 22 -2.00 2.00 -4.46
CA GLY A 22 -1.63 3.26 -3.79
C GLY A 22 -2.73 4.32 -3.81
N ASP A 23 -3.58 4.37 -4.85
CA ASP A 23 -4.72 5.29 -4.90
C ASP A 23 -5.84 4.88 -3.95
N LEU A 24 -5.91 3.58 -3.60
CA LEU A 24 -6.93 3.02 -2.71
C LEU A 24 -6.50 3.07 -1.25
N LEU A 25 -5.20 3.05 -1.01
CA LEU A 25 -4.60 3.12 0.32
C LEU A 25 -3.53 4.23 0.34
N PRO A 26 -3.95 5.51 0.27
CA PRO A 26 -3.04 6.62 0.46
C PRO A 26 -2.43 6.56 1.87
N ASP A 27 -1.18 6.99 1.99
CA ASP A 27 -0.45 7.04 3.27
C ASP A 27 -0.45 5.69 4.01
N ALA A 28 -0.21 4.62 3.27
CA ALA A 28 -0.15 3.29 3.83
C ALA A 28 0.94 3.20 4.90
N PHE A 29 0.55 2.69 6.06
CA PHE A 29 1.47 2.41 7.16
C PHE A 29 2.59 1.48 6.68
N GLY A 30 3.84 1.86 6.94
CA GLY A 30 5.04 1.13 6.52
C GLY A 30 6.12 1.09 7.59
N LEU A 31 7.30 0.60 7.20
CA LEU A 31 8.47 0.49 8.08
C LEU A 31 8.88 1.83 8.69
N ASP A 32 8.69 2.94 7.97
CA ASP A 32 9.04 4.28 8.44
C ASP A 32 8.12 4.80 9.55
N ASP A 33 6.92 4.22 9.69
CA ASP A 33 5.95 4.56 10.75
C ASP A 33 6.20 3.78 12.03
N LEU A 34 7.08 2.78 12.00
CA LEU A 34 7.42 2.01 13.19
C LEU A 34 8.31 2.84 14.13
N PRO A 35 7.99 2.89 15.43
CA PRO A 35 8.90 3.46 16.41
C PRO A 35 10.25 2.73 16.34
N ARG A 36 11.34 3.49 16.22
CA ARG A 36 12.68 2.88 16.37
C ARG A 36 12.81 2.35 17.79
N GLU A 37 13.10 1.06 17.92
CA GLU A 37 13.43 0.46 19.20
C GLU A 37 14.63 1.21 19.80
N ARG A 38 14.42 1.85 20.95
CA ARG A 38 15.50 2.42 21.74
C ARG A 38 16.22 1.27 22.42
N ARG A 39 17.39 0.89 21.91
CA ARG A 39 18.31 -0.01 22.61
C ARG A 39 18.99 0.70 23.77
#